data_AF-A0A810DYY1-F1
#
_entry.id   AF-A0A810DYY1-F1
#
_cell.length_a   1.000
_cell.length_b   1.000
_cell.length_c   1.000
_cell.angle_alpha   90.00
_cell.angle_beta   90.00
_cell.angle_gamma   90.00
#
_symmetry.space_group_name_H-M   'P 1'
#
loop_
_entity.id
_entity.type
_entity.pdbx_description
1 polymer ?
#
loop_
_entity_poly.entity_id
_entity_poly.type
_entity_poly.pdbx_seq_one_letter_code
_entity_poly.pdbx_strand_id
1 'polypeptide(L)'
;MSNFTSTNPAKAIQLRPAKNKFKKQMLWGYLFIAPPFIGLAIFLLYPLLSSFYISFTSYNFSSSPEFIGLDNYKRMLFNDELVWKTLGNTFYAALGVPIGMAVSLLIAILLNQKIKGRNFFRLMFFLPTICSVVAITLMWQWIFNSDYGLLNYFLSLFHIQGPAWLTDEHWSMPAMIIQGVWGGLGVNIILYLSALGNVPT
;
A
#
# COMPACT_ATOMS: atom_id res chain seq x y z
N MET A 1 -64.35 60.27 -12.95
CA MET A 1 -64.11 59.18 -11.98
C MET A 1 -63.12 58.19 -12.57
N SER A 2 -62.28 57.63 -11.69
CA SER A 2 -61.49 56.39 -11.82
C SER A 2 -60.28 56.32 -12.78
N ASN A 3 -59.10 56.35 -12.13
CA ASN A 3 -58.03 55.34 -12.23
C ASN A 3 -56.97 55.47 -13.32
N PHE A 4 -55.96 56.31 -13.07
CA PHE A 4 -54.59 56.00 -13.48
C PHE A 4 -53.93 55.14 -12.40
N THR A 5 -53.81 53.85 -12.67
CA THR A 5 -53.07 52.88 -11.88
C THR A 5 -51.58 53.21 -11.93
N SER A 6 -51.08 53.68 -10.79
CA SER A 6 -49.66 53.83 -10.49
C SER A 6 -48.89 52.55 -10.80
N THR A 7 -47.83 52.71 -11.58
CA THR A 7 -46.80 51.72 -11.88
C THR A 7 -46.17 51.20 -10.60
N ASN A 8 -46.37 49.92 -10.29
CA ASN A 8 -45.66 49.23 -9.21
C ASN A 8 -44.17 49.11 -9.60
N PRO A 9 -43.23 49.81 -8.92
CA PRO A 9 -41.84 49.73 -9.28
C PRO A 9 -41.30 48.35 -8.90
N ALA A 10 -40.43 47.84 -9.77
CA ALA A 10 -39.68 46.60 -9.60
C ALA A 10 -39.28 46.38 -8.13
N LYS A 11 -39.74 45.25 -7.57
CA LYS A 11 -39.22 44.69 -6.32
C LYS A 11 -37.72 44.41 -6.55
N ALA A 12 -36.88 45.38 -6.24
CA ALA A 12 -35.43 45.22 -6.27
C ALA A 12 -35.09 44.02 -5.38
N ILE A 13 -34.63 42.93 -6.00
CA ILE A 13 -34.07 41.79 -5.28
C ILE A 13 -32.83 42.35 -4.58
N GLN A 14 -32.97 42.73 -3.31
CA GLN A 14 -31.86 43.10 -2.46
C GLN A 14 -30.97 41.84 -2.31
N LEU A 15 -29.96 41.71 -3.15
CA LEU A 15 -28.89 40.74 -3.00
C LEU A 15 -28.13 41.08 -1.71
N ARG A 16 -28.60 40.53 -0.58
CA ARG A 16 -27.92 40.62 0.73
C ARG A 16 -26.44 40.22 0.55
N PRO A 17 -25.48 40.93 1.19
CA PRO A 17 -24.07 40.76 0.90
C PRO A 17 -23.62 39.33 1.24
N ALA A 18 -23.38 38.53 0.19
CA ALA A 18 -22.98 37.12 0.25
C ALA A 18 -21.62 36.90 0.97
N LYS A 19 -20.87 37.97 1.26
CA LYS A 19 -19.56 37.92 1.94
C LYS A 19 -19.59 37.23 3.31
N ASN A 20 -20.64 37.45 4.12
CA ASN A 20 -20.72 36.85 5.47
C ASN A 20 -21.12 35.37 5.45
N LYS A 21 -21.89 34.94 4.44
CA LYS A 21 -22.20 33.51 4.26
C LYS A 21 -20.98 32.73 3.78
N PHE A 22 -20.18 33.32 2.89
CA PHE A 22 -18.95 32.72 2.38
C PHE A 22 -17.90 32.51 3.48
N LYS A 23 -17.65 33.51 4.34
CA LYS A 23 -16.72 33.36 5.49
C LYS A 23 -17.18 32.28 6.47
N LYS A 24 -18.47 32.19 6.76
CA LYS A 24 -19.03 31.13 7.61
C LYS A 24 -18.87 29.75 6.96
N GLN A 25 -19.14 29.62 5.66
CA GLN A 25 -18.95 28.37 4.92
C GLN A 25 -17.47 27.93 4.89
N MET A 26 -16.52 28.87 4.72
CA MET A 26 -15.09 28.57 4.81
C MET A 26 -14.69 28.09 6.20
N LEU A 27 -15.20 28.70 7.28
CA LEU A 27 -14.92 28.26 8.65
C LEU A 27 -15.40 26.82 8.90
N TRP A 28 -16.59 26.47 8.43
CA TRP A 28 -17.10 25.10 8.51
C TRP A 28 -16.27 24.13 7.65
N GLY A 29 -15.83 24.58 6.46
CA GLY A 29 -14.90 23.81 5.63
C GLY A 29 -13.58 23.50 6.35
N TYR A 30 -12.96 24.50 6.98
CA TYR A 30 -11.77 24.30 7.79
C TYR A 30 -12.03 23.40 9.00
N LEU A 31 -13.19 23.52 9.65
CA LEU A 31 -13.53 22.65 10.79
C LEU A 31 -13.70 21.19 10.37
N PHE A 32 -14.20 20.91 9.16
CA PHE A 32 -14.31 19.54 8.64
C PHE A 32 -12.96 18.97 8.18
N ILE A 33 -12.05 19.81 7.69
CA ILE A 33 -10.70 19.40 7.26
C ILE A 33 -9.73 19.32 8.45
N ALA A 34 -9.98 20.08 9.53
CA ALA A 34 -9.06 20.17 10.66
C ALA A 34 -8.79 18.82 11.35
N PRO A 35 -9.78 17.97 11.71
CA PRO A 35 -9.51 16.68 12.36
C PRO A 35 -8.58 15.75 11.57
N PRO A 36 -8.83 15.44 10.27
CA PRO A 36 -7.90 14.60 9.52
C PRO A 36 -6.54 15.27 9.31
N PHE A 37 -6.48 16.60 9.16
CA PHE A 37 -5.22 17.32 9.01
C PHE A 37 -4.38 17.31 10.29
N ILE A 38 -5.01 17.49 11.45
CA ILE A 38 -4.36 17.39 12.76
C ILE A 38 -3.84 15.96 12.97
N GLY A 39 -4.65 14.96 12.63
CA GLY A 39 -4.22 13.55 12.65
C GLY A 39 -2.98 13.33 11.77
N LEU A 40 -2.98 13.83 10.54
CA LEU A 40 -1.82 13.76 9.65
C LEU A 40 -0.60 14.47 10.24
N ALA A 41 -0.77 15.66 10.82
CA ALA A 41 0.33 16.41 11.41
C ALA A 41 0.98 15.66 12.59
N ILE A 42 0.17 15.06 13.47
CA ILE A 42 0.65 14.38 14.68
C ILE A 42 1.23 12.99 14.35
N PHE A 43 0.55 12.21 13.50
CA PHE A 43 0.92 10.81 13.28
C PHE A 43 1.84 10.58 12.08
N LEU A 44 1.91 11.53 11.14
CA LEU A 44 2.80 11.43 9.97
C LEU A 44 3.90 12.48 10.03
N LEU A 45 3.52 13.77 10.11
CA LEU A 45 4.49 14.85 9.96
C LEU A 45 5.47 14.93 11.15
N TYR A 46 4.97 14.81 12.37
CA TYR A 46 5.80 14.82 13.58
C TYR A 46 6.86 13.69 13.60
N PRO A 47 6.51 12.40 13.46
CA PRO A 47 7.52 11.34 13.45
C PRO A 47 8.45 11.43 12.24
N LEU A 48 7.97 11.93 11.08
CA LEU A 48 8.81 12.14 9.91
C LEU A 48 9.87 13.23 10.16
N LEU A 49 9.48 14.38 10.69
CA LEU A 49 10.40 15.47 11.03
C LEU A 49 11.35 15.07 12.17
N SER A 50 10.85 14.35 13.17
CA SER A 50 11.67 13.82 14.26
C SER A 50 12.71 12.81 13.75
N SER A 51 12.30 11.85 12.93
CA SER A 51 13.22 10.87 12.33
C SER A 51 14.25 11.55 11.42
N PHE A 52 13.83 12.57 10.68
CA PHE A 52 14.73 13.38 9.86
C PHE A 52 15.73 14.14 10.72
N TYR A 53 15.33 14.72 11.86
CA TYR A 53 16.27 15.37 12.77
C TYR A 53 17.25 14.35 13.39
N ILE A 54 16.74 13.20 13.83
CA ILE A 54 17.53 12.12 14.44
C ILE A 54 18.53 11.53 13.44
N SER A 55 18.26 11.53 12.14
CA SER A 55 19.22 11.02 11.15
C SER A 55 20.53 11.82 11.07
N PHE A 56 20.53 13.07 11.55
CA PHE A 56 21.74 13.91 11.68
C PHE A 56 22.36 13.87 13.08
N THR A 57 21.83 13.06 13.99
CA THR A 57 22.35 12.92 15.36
C THR A 57 22.96 11.54 15.60
N SER A 58 23.96 11.50 16.47
CA SER A 58 24.39 10.29 17.15
C SER A 58 23.39 10.04 18.27
N TYR A 59 22.40 9.18 17.99
CA TYR A 59 21.39 8.81 18.95
C TYR A 59 21.47 7.32 19.25
N ASN A 60 21.80 6.99 20.50
CA ASN A 60 21.57 5.68 21.07
C ASN A 60 20.50 5.83 22.14
N PHE A 61 19.61 4.85 22.30
CA PHE A 61 18.56 4.89 23.34
C PHE A 61 19.08 5.15 24.77
N SER A 62 20.38 4.97 25.00
CA SER A 62 21.08 5.18 26.27
C SER A 62 21.79 6.54 26.40
N SER A 63 21.88 7.37 25.35
CA SER A 63 22.60 8.65 25.36
C SER A 63 21.74 9.79 24.81
N SER A 64 22.01 11.02 25.25
CA SER A 64 21.40 12.21 24.66
C SER A 64 21.78 12.32 23.17
N PRO A 65 20.86 12.75 22.28
CA PRO A 65 21.18 12.92 20.87
C PRO A 65 22.24 14.02 20.68
N GLU A 66 23.39 13.67 20.11
CA GLU A 66 24.44 14.63 19.75
C GLU A 66 24.40 14.94 18.26
N PHE A 67 24.37 16.20 17.86
CA PHE A 67 24.33 16.56 16.44
C PHE A 67 25.69 16.31 15.78
N ILE A 68 25.74 15.36 14.84
CA ILE A 68 26.95 14.96 14.10
C ILE A 68 26.86 15.31 12.60
N GLY A 69 25.82 16.05 12.20
CA GLY A 69 25.62 16.45 10.81
C GLY A 69 25.47 15.24 9.88
N LEU A 70 26.31 15.15 8.84
CA LEU A 70 26.20 14.15 7.76
C LEU A 70 27.02 12.87 7.99
N ASP A 71 27.64 12.71 9.15
CA ASP A 71 28.58 11.60 9.36
C ASP A 71 27.91 10.21 9.35
N ASN A 72 26.63 10.12 9.76
CA ASN A 72 25.82 8.91 9.59
C ASN A 72 25.74 8.48 8.11
N TYR A 73 25.51 9.43 7.20
CA TYR A 73 25.40 9.15 5.78
C TYR A 73 26.75 8.78 5.15
N LYS A 74 27.84 9.45 5.54
CA LYS A 74 29.18 9.08 5.07
C LYS A 74 29.55 7.67 5.50
N ARG A 75 29.29 7.32 6.77
CA ARG A 75 29.52 5.98 7.29
C ARG A 75 28.70 4.95 6.52
N MET A 76 27.41 5.22 6.29
CA MET A 76 26.51 4.35 5.55
C MET A 76 26.97 4.13 4.10
N LEU A 77 27.40 5.18 3.39
CA LEU A 77 27.75 5.09 1.98
C LEU A 77 29.14 4.50 1.71
N PHE A 78 30.11 4.82 2.56
CA PHE A 78 31.53 4.50 2.30
C PHE A 78 32.10 3.41 3.20
N ASN A 79 31.53 3.18 4.39
CA ASN A 79 32.12 2.27 5.38
C ASN A 79 31.27 1.02 5.65
N ASP A 80 30.08 0.92 5.05
CA ASP A 80 29.15 -0.19 5.28
C ASP A 80 28.81 -0.92 3.97
N GLU A 81 29.47 -2.07 3.76
CA GLU A 81 29.20 -2.93 2.60
C GLU A 81 27.80 -3.56 2.65
N LEU A 82 27.20 -3.67 3.84
CA LEU A 82 25.88 -4.26 4.01
C LEU A 82 24.80 -3.41 3.36
N VAL A 83 24.98 -2.08 3.33
CA VAL A 83 24.02 -1.14 2.71
C VAL A 83 23.81 -1.48 1.24
N TRP A 84 24.90 -1.71 0.49
CA TRP A 84 24.82 -2.05 -0.93
C TRP A 84 24.21 -3.43 -1.15
N LYS A 85 24.52 -4.41 -0.30
CA LYS A 85 23.89 -5.75 -0.33
C LYS A 85 22.39 -5.67 -0.07
N THR A 86 21.96 -4.93 0.97
CA THR A 86 20.54 -4.77 1.30
C THR A 86 19.77 -4.00 0.23
N LEU A 87 20.39 -2.99 -0.40
CA LEU A 87 19.80 -2.30 -1.55
C LEU A 87 19.61 -3.24 -2.75
N GLY A 88 20.61 -4.06 -3.06
CA GLY A 88 20.52 -5.09 -4.10
C GLY A 88 19.39 -6.10 -3.82
N ASN A 89 19.30 -6.59 -2.58
CA ASN A 89 18.23 -7.49 -2.16
C ASN A 89 16.86 -6.82 -2.27
N THR A 90 16.75 -5.54 -1.89
CA THR A 90 15.49 -4.77 -2.01
C THR A 90 15.08 -4.60 -3.47
N PHE A 91 16.03 -4.31 -4.36
CA PHE A 91 15.76 -4.22 -5.80
C PHE A 91 15.32 -5.57 -6.38
N TYR A 92 15.96 -6.66 -5.95
CA TYR A 92 15.52 -8.01 -6.30
C TYR A 92 14.11 -8.31 -5.78
N ALA A 93 13.79 -7.92 -4.54
CA ALA A 93 12.44 -8.02 -3.96
C ALA A 93 11.41 -7.28 -4.81
N ALA A 94 11.80 -6.10 -5.31
CA ALA A 94 10.93 -5.24 -6.09
C ALA A 94 10.50 -5.90 -7.41
N LEU A 95 11.22 -6.91 -7.93
CA LEU A 95 10.79 -7.72 -9.07
C LEU A 95 9.50 -8.50 -8.77
N GLY A 96 9.19 -8.78 -7.50
CA GLY A 96 7.91 -9.34 -7.09
C GLY A 96 6.72 -8.47 -7.48
N VAL A 97 6.88 -7.14 -7.49
CA VAL A 97 5.81 -6.20 -7.87
C VAL A 97 5.37 -6.39 -9.33
N PRO A 98 6.23 -6.24 -10.36
CA PRO A 98 5.82 -6.44 -11.75
C PRO A 98 5.40 -7.89 -12.03
N ILE A 99 6.01 -8.89 -11.38
CA ILE A 99 5.56 -10.30 -11.50
C ILE A 99 4.13 -10.42 -10.99
N GLY A 100 3.84 -9.90 -9.80
CA GLY A 100 2.50 -9.95 -9.23
C GLY A 100 1.48 -9.18 -10.07
N MET A 101 1.86 -8.03 -10.63
CA MET A 101 1.02 -7.27 -11.58
C MET A 101 0.74 -8.08 -12.85
N ALA A 102 1.76 -8.69 -13.46
CA ALA A 102 1.59 -9.49 -14.68
C ALA A 102 0.70 -10.72 -14.43
N VAL A 103 0.93 -11.45 -13.33
CA VAL A 103 0.14 -12.63 -12.96
C VAL A 103 -1.30 -12.25 -12.65
N SER A 104 -1.52 -11.18 -11.86
CA SER A 104 -2.88 -10.73 -11.53
C SER A 104 -3.64 -10.22 -12.74
N LEU A 105 -2.97 -9.52 -13.67
CA LEU A 105 -3.57 -9.10 -14.93
C LEU A 105 -3.95 -10.31 -15.80
N LEU A 106 -3.06 -11.31 -15.92
CA LEU A 106 -3.33 -12.53 -16.69
C LEU A 106 -4.55 -13.27 -16.13
N ILE A 107 -4.62 -13.44 -14.80
CA ILE A 107 -5.77 -14.06 -14.14
C ILE A 107 -7.03 -13.21 -14.31
N ALA A 108 -6.93 -11.88 -14.21
CA ALA A 108 -8.07 -10.98 -14.41
C ALA A 108 -8.65 -11.07 -15.83
N ILE A 109 -7.79 -11.14 -16.85
CA ILE A 109 -8.22 -11.33 -18.25
C ILE A 109 -8.93 -12.67 -18.42
N LEU A 110 -8.40 -13.75 -17.86
CA LEU A 110 -9.04 -15.07 -17.88
C LEU A 110 -10.42 -14.99 -17.22
N LEU A 111 -10.52 -14.42 -16.01
CA LEU A 111 -11.78 -14.28 -15.28
C LEU A 111 -12.74 -13.22 -15.84
N ASN A 112 -12.30 -12.40 -16.79
CA ASN A 112 -13.16 -11.44 -17.49
C ASN A 112 -14.00 -12.13 -18.58
N GLN A 113 -13.61 -13.33 -19.01
CA GLN A 113 -14.38 -14.11 -19.97
C GLN A 113 -15.67 -14.66 -19.33
N LYS A 114 -16.64 -15.10 -20.15
CA LYS A 114 -17.89 -15.73 -19.69
C LYS A 114 -17.65 -17.16 -19.17
N ILE A 115 -16.85 -17.30 -18.11
CA ILE A 115 -16.51 -18.57 -17.49
C ILE A 115 -17.60 -18.95 -16.47
N LYS A 116 -18.08 -20.19 -16.51
CA LYS A 116 -18.95 -20.76 -15.45
C LYS A 116 -18.13 -20.89 -14.16
N GLY A 117 -18.61 -20.31 -13.06
CA GLY A 117 -17.92 -20.35 -11.76
C GLY A 117 -17.04 -19.13 -11.42
N ARG A 118 -17.18 -18.00 -12.13
CA ARG A 118 -16.43 -16.75 -11.87
C ARG A 118 -16.42 -16.32 -10.39
N ASN A 119 -17.54 -16.47 -9.68
CA ASN A 119 -17.64 -16.12 -8.26
C ASN A 119 -16.79 -17.04 -7.37
N PHE A 120 -16.72 -18.33 -7.68
CA PHE A 120 -15.92 -19.29 -6.92
C PHE A 120 -14.42 -18.96 -7.03
N PHE A 121 -13.91 -18.73 -8.24
CA PHE A 121 -12.52 -18.33 -8.44
C PHE A 121 -12.20 -16.99 -7.77
N ARG A 122 -13.11 -16.01 -7.85
CA ARG A 122 -12.93 -14.72 -7.15
C ARG A 122 -12.79 -14.92 -5.64
N LEU A 123 -13.60 -15.79 -5.04
CA LEU A 123 -13.51 -16.11 -3.62
C LEU A 123 -12.17 -16.77 -3.26
N MET A 124 -11.71 -17.74 -4.07
CA MET A 124 -10.43 -18.42 -3.82
C MET A 124 -9.24 -17.46 -3.87
N PHE A 125 -9.17 -16.58 -4.88
CA PHE A 125 -8.07 -15.61 -4.99
C PHE A 125 -8.17 -14.46 -3.98
N PHE A 126 -9.36 -14.18 -3.46
CA PHE A 126 -9.56 -13.14 -2.45
C PHE A 126 -9.36 -13.66 -1.01
N LEU A 127 -9.49 -14.97 -0.79
CA LEU A 127 -9.32 -15.59 0.53
C LEU A 127 -8.03 -15.17 1.24
N PRO A 128 -6.84 -15.14 0.59
CA PRO A 128 -5.59 -14.72 1.23
C PRO A 128 -5.65 -13.30 1.79
N THR A 129 -6.37 -12.40 1.13
CA THR A 129 -6.39 -10.97 1.48
C THR A 129 -7.21 -10.67 2.74
N ILE A 130 -8.12 -11.58 3.12
CA ILE A 130 -8.94 -11.47 4.33
C ILE A 130 -8.25 -12.14 5.52
N CYS A 131 -7.33 -13.09 5.27
CA CYS A 131 -6.59 -13.77 6.31
C CYS A 131 -5.60 -12.84 7.03
N SER A 132 -5.35 -13.10 8.31
CA SER A 132 -4.33 -12.38 9.08
C SER A 132 -2.94 -12.62 8.48
N VAL A 133 -2.17 -11.55 8.30
CA VAL A 133 -0.78 -11.60 7.80
C VAL A 133 0.07 -12.56 8.64
N VAL A 134 -0.16 -12.61 9.95
CA VAL A 134 0.55 -13.53 10.86
C VAL A 134 0.22 -15.00 10.51
N ALA A 135 -1.06 -15.32 10.32
CA ALA A 135 -1.48 -16.67 9.96
C ALA A 135 -0.93 -17.11 8.60
N ILE A 136 -0.95 -16.21 7.61
CA ILE A 136 -0.36 -16.45 6.28
C ILE A 136 1.14 -16.75 6.42
N THR A 137 1.85 -15.98 7.23
CA THR A 137 3.29 -16.15 7.44
C THR A 137 3.60 -17.50 8.08
N LEU A 138 2.86 -17.90 9.12
CA LEU A 138 3.03 -19.21 9.77
C LEU A 138 2.73 -20.37 8.80
N MET A 139 1.68 -20.23 7.98
CA MET A 139 1.35 -21.22 6.95
C MET A 139 2.48 -21.39 5.95
N TRP A 140 3.01 -20.28 5.41
CA TRP A 140 4.13 -20.32 4.46
C TRP A 140 5.42 -20.82 5.09
N GLN A 141 5.71 -20.47 6.35
CA GLN A 141 6.83 -21.05 7.09
C GLN A 141 6.74 -22.57 7.18
N TRP A 142 5.53 -23.11 7.36
CA TRP A 142 5.31 -24.55 7.37
C TRP A 142 5.47 -25.17 5.96
N ILE A 143 4.93 -24.52 4.92
CA ILE A 143 5.06 -24.97 3.52
C ILE A 143 6.52 -25.01 3.05
N PHE A 144 7.30 -23.98 3.41
CA PHE A 144 8.70 -23.80 3.04
C PHE A 144 9.69 -24.48 4.01
N ASN A 145 9.22 -25.21 5.01
CA ASN A 145 10.09 -25.91 5.94
C ASN A 145 10.97 -26.94 5.20
N SER A 146 12.27 -27.00 5.54
CA SER A 146 13.22 -27.89 4.87
C SER A 146 12.97 -29.37 5.15
N ASP A 147 12.51 -29.69 6.35
CA ASP A 147 12.52 -31.05 6.89
C ASP A 147 11.19 -31.76 6.67
N TYR A 148 10.07 -31.05 6.86
CA TYR A 148 8.70 -31.58 6.74
C TYR A 148 7.78 -30.69 5.90
N GLY A 149 8.33 -29.76 5.12
CA GLY A 149 7.55 -28.83 4.32
C GLY A 149 6.83 -29.50 3.16
N LEU A 150 5.60 -29.01 2.90
CA LEU A 150 4.76 -29.50 1.81
C LEU A 150 5.45 -29.35 0.44
N LEU A 151 6.20 -28.26 0.24
CA LEU A 151 6.89 -28.00 -1.02
C LEU A 151 8.03 -29.00 -1.27
N ASN A 152 8.82 -29.31 -0.24
CA ASN A 152 9.87 -30.32 -0.32
C ASN A 152 9.31 -31.73 -0.49
N TYR A 153 8.19 -32.03 0.16
CA TYR A 153 7.48 -33.28 -0.07
C TYR A 153 7.07 -33.43 -1.55
N PHE A 154 6.46 -32.40 -2.15
CA PHE A 154 6.10 -32.43 -3.57
C PHE A 154 7.32 -32.58 -4.49
N LEU A 155 8.45 -31.94 -4.19
CA LEU A 155 9.68 -32.10 -4.97
C LEU A 155 10.27 -33.51 -4.86
N SER A 156 10.16 -34.14 -3.70
CA SER A 156 10.67 -35.50 -3.50
C SER A 156 9.91 -36.56 -4.33
N LEU A 157 8.65 -36.31 -4.70
CA LEU A 157 7.90 -37.15 -5.64
C LEU A 157 8.56 -37.19 -7.03
N PHE A 158 9.25 -36.12 -7.40
CA PHE A 158 10.03 -36.03 -8.64
C PHE A 158 11.52 -36.37 -8.42
N HIS A 159 11.87 -36.96 -7.26
CA HIS A 159 13.24 -37.30 -6.86
C HIS A 159 14.19 -36.09 -6.76
N ILE A 160 13.65 -34.88 -6.56
CA ILE A 160 14.44 -33.65 -6.36
C ILE A 160 14.57 -33.40 -4.87
N GLN A 161 15.81 -33.28 -4.37
CA GLN A 161 16.06 -32.81 -3.01
C GLN A 161 15.78 -31.30 -2.96
N GLY A 162 14.76 -30.91 -2.20
CA GLY A 162 14.37 -29.52 -2.08
C GLY A 162 15.34 -28.71 -1.23
N PRO A 163 15.63 -27.45 -1.58
CA PRO A 163 16.56 -26.60 -0.84
C PRO A 163 15.96 -26.16 0.50
N ALA A 164 16.82 -25.56 1.34
CA ALA A 164 16.37 -24.92 2.57
C ALA A 164 15.80 -23.53 2.27
N TRP A 165 14.53 -23.47 1.84
CA TRP A 165 13.88 -22.29 1.27
C TRP A 165 13.99 -20.99 2.07
N LEU A 166 14.12 -21.05 3.39
CA LEU A 166 14.13 -19.86 4.27
C LEU A 166 15.50 -19.55 4.87
N THR A 167 16.48 -20.45 4.72
CA THR A 167 17.82 -20.31 5.31
C THR A 167 18.92 -20.27 4.26
N ASP A 168 18.66 -20.77 3.06
CA ASP A 168 19.56 -20.71 1.93
C ASP A 168 19.57 -19.29 1.32
N GLU A 169 20.77 -18.75 1.10
CA GLU A 169 20.99 -17.42 0.54
C GLU A 169 20.33 -17.23 -0.83
N HIS A 170 20.26 -18.29 -1.65
CA HIS A 170 19.71 -18.22 -3.00
C HIS A 170 18.18 -18.38 -3.05
N TRP A 171 17.60 -19.15 -2.13
CA TRP A 171 16.17 -19.52 -2.16
C TRP A 171 15.28 -18.71 -1.23
N SER A 172 15.85 -18.09 -0.19
CA SER A 172 15.13 -17.23 0.75
C SER A 172 14.38 -16.09 0.05
N MET A 173 15.06 -15.41 -0.86
CA MET A 173 14.48 -14.25 -1.53
C MET A 173 13.33 -14.62 -2.50
N PRO A 174 13.48 -15.64 -3.39
CA PRO A 174 12.36 -16.18 -4.15
C PRO A 174 11.16 -16.62 -3.30
N ALA A 175 11.40 -17.31 -2.17
CA ALA A 175 10.33 -17.78 -1.29
C ALA A 175 9.52 -16.60 -0.72
N MET A 176 10.18 -15.54 -0.28
CA MET A 176 9.54 -14.31 0.19
C MET A 176 8.75 -13.60 -0.92
N ILE A 177 9.28 -13.55 -2.15
CA ILE A 177 8.58 -12.99 -3.31
C ILE A 177 7.31 -13.79 -3.63
N ILE A 178 7.38 -15.12 -3.64
CA ILE A 178 6.23 -16.00 -3.90
C ILE A 178 5.13 -15.74 -2.87
N GLN A 179 5.48 -15.73 -1.58
CA GLN A 179 4.53 -15.42 -0.50
C GLN A 179 3.90 -14.03 -0.68
N GLY A 180 4.72 -13.00 -0.95
CA GLY A 180 4.26 -11.63 -1.10
C GLY A 180 3.34 -11.43 -2.31
N VAL A 181 3.72 -11.99 -3.47
CA VAL A 181 2.89 -11.98 -4.68
C VAL A 181 1.57 -12.65 -4.40
N TRP A 182 1.57 -13.88 -3.87
CA TRP A 182 0.35 -14.64 -3.59
C TRP A 182 -0.62 -13.88 -2.67
N GLY A 183 -0.11 -13.25 -1.60
CA GLY A 183 -0.92 -12.44 -0.69
C GLY A 183 -1.53 -11.19 -1.34
N GLY A 184 -0.84 -10.59 -2.31
CA GLY A 184 -1.29 -9.40 -3.03
C GLY A 184 -2.18 -9.66 -4.25
N LEU A 185 -2.19 -10.89 -4.78
CA LEU A 185 -2.93 -11.23 -6.01
C LEU A 185 -4.42 -10.89 -5.92
N GLY A 186 -5.07 -11.17 -4.79
CA GLY A 186 -6.53 -11.03 -4.66
C GLY A 186 -7.04 -9.62 -4.92
N VAL A 187 -6.42 -8.60 -4.29
CA VAL A 187 -6.80 -7.20 -4.48
C VAL A 187 -6.52 -6.74 -5.91
N ASN A 188 -5.33 -7.08 -6.45
CA ASN A 188 -4.93 -6.68 -7.79
C ASN A 188 -5.84 -7.28 -8.88
N ILE A 189 -6.21 -8.55 -8.76
CA ILE A 189 -7.14 -9.20 -9.70
C ILE A 189 -8.49 -8.48 -9.72
N ILE A 190 -9.05 -8.15 -8.54
CA ILE A 190 -10.35 -7.47 -8.45
C ILE A 190 -10.27 -6.04 -9.01
N LEU A 191 -9.19 -5.33 -8.71
CA LEU A 191 -8.93 -4.00 -9.26
C LEU A 191 -8.89 -4.04 -10.79
N TYR A 192 -8.11 -4.95 -11.37
CA TYR A 192 -8.02 -5.10 -12.84
C TYR A 192 -9.33 -5.59 -13.46
N LEU A 193 -10.05 -6.50 -12.81
CA LEU A 193 -11.36 -6.94 -13.29
C LEU A 193 -12.38 -5.80 -13.31
N SER A 194 -12.31 -4.89 -12.33
CA SER A 194 -13.17 -3.70 -12.27
C SER A 194 -12.80 -2.69 -13.36
N ALA A 195 -11.51 -2.52 -13.64
CA ALA A 195 -11.03 -1.69 -14.73
C ALA A 195 -11.45 -2.24 -16.10
N LEU A 196 -11.23 -3.55 -16.35
CA LEU A 196 -11.59 -4.23 -17.59
C LEU A 196 -13.11 -4.25 -17.83
N GLY A 197 -13.91 -4.32 -16.77
CA GLY A 197 -15.37 -4.29 -16.87
C GLY A 197 -15.97 -2.91 -17.20
N ASN A 198 -15.22 -1.83 -16.97
CA ASN A 198 -15.67 -0.45 -17.28
C ASN A 198 -15.35 -0.02 -18.72
N VAL A 199 -14.60 -0.82 -19.49
CA VAL A 199 -14.32 -0.52 -20.91
C VAL A 199 -15.59 -0.82 -21.72
N PRO A 200 -16.21 0.18 -22.39
CA PRO A 200 -17.38 -0.06 -23.21
C PRO A 200 -17.03 -1.00 -24.37
N THR A 201 -17.76 -2.10 -24.50
CA THR A 201 -17.72 -3.02 -25.65
C THR A 201 -18.55 -2.52 -26.82
#